data_AF-A0A377PCE2-F1
#
_entry.id   AF-A0A377PCE2-F1
#
_cell.length_a   1.000
_cell.length_b   1.000
_cell.length_c   1.000
_cell.angle_alpha   90.00
_cell.angle_beta   90.00
_cell.angle_gamma   90.00
#
_symmetry.space_group_name_H-M   'P 1'
#
loop_
_entity.id
_entity.type
_entity.pdbx_description
1 polymer ?
#
loop_
_entity_poly.entity_id
_entity_poly.type
_entity_poly.pdbx_seq_one_letter_code
_entity_poly.pdbx_strand_id
1 'polypeptide(L)'
;MDIDLPFAPCLLGQSLPSHSVIVPRKGVMELSRLLDGGETPLRLQIGSNNIRAHVGDFIFTSKLVDGRFPDYRRVLPKNPDKTLKSWL
;
A
#
# COMPACT_ATOMS: atom_id res chain seq x y z
N MET A 1 -7.84 -20.05 1.77
CA MET A 1 -8.01 -20.02 3.23
C MET A 1 -6.83 -19.19 3.69
N ASP A 2 -6.92 -17.87 3.89
CA ASP A 2 -7.79 -17.18 4.84
C ASP A 2 -8.07 -15.74 4.36
N ILE A 3 -9.30 -15.43 3.94
CA ILE A 3 -9.73 -14.04 3.64
C ILE A 3 -10.92 -13.59 4.49
N ASP A 4 -11.41 -14.48 5.36
CA ASP A 4 -12.66 -14.35 6.13
C ASP A 4 -12.43 -14.26 7.65
N LEU A 5 -11.22 -13.90 8.10
CA LEU A 5 -10.98 -13.60 9.52
C LEU A 5 -11.68 -12.29 9.93
N PRO A 6 -12.19 -12.18 11.17
CA PRO A 6 -12.86 -10.98 11.65
C PRO A 6 -11.93 -9.77 11.57
N PHE A 7 -12.39 -8.75 10.84
CA PHE A 7 -11.66 -7.53 10.56
C PHE A 7 -11.50 -6.68 11.82
N ALA A 8 -10.26 -6.44 12.26
CA ALA A 8 -9.97 -5.35 13.18
C ALA A 8 -9.74 -4.07 12.36
N PRO A 9 -10.58 -3.00 12.49
CA PRO A 9 -10.26 -1.71 11.90
C PRO A 9 -8.97 -1.18 12.51
N CYS A 10 -7.93 -1.05 11.70
CA CYS A 10 -6.66 -0.48 12.13
C CYS A 10 -6.82 1.04 12.21
N LEU A 11 -6.77 1.60 13.42
CA LEU A 11 -6.70 3.05 13.61
C LEU A 11 -5.33 3.56 13.14
N LEU A 12 -5.27 4.79 12.62
CA LEU A 12 -4.00 5.48 12.35
C LEU A 12 -3.16 5.48 13.64
N GLY A 13 -2.00 4.80 13.63
CA GLY A 13 -1.11 4.69 14.79
C GLY A 13 -1.07 3.32 15.48
N GLN A 14 -1.90 2.36 15.08
CA GLN A 14 -1.74 0.97 15.53
C GLN A 14 -0.58 0.28 14.79
N SER A 15 0.21 -0.50 15.53
CA SER A 15 1.32 -1.29 14.96
C SER A 15 0.74 -2.50 14.22
N LEU A 16 0.92 -2.53 12.90
CA LEU A 16 0.59 -3.70 12.08
C LEU A 16 1.76 -4.70 12.06
N PRO A 17 1.48 -6.00 11.86
CA PRO A 17 2.53 -6.97 11.52
C PRO A 17 3.32 -6.46 10.33
N SER A 18 4.65 -6.55 10.41
CA SER A 18 5.51 -6.14 9.30
C SER A 18 5.26 -7.05 8.10
N HIS A 19 4.72 -6.48 7.02
CA HIS A 19 4.42 -7.18 5.79
C HIS A 19 4.83 -6.32 4.59
N SER A 20 5.46 -6.95 3.60
CA SER A 20 5.99 -6.27 2.41
C SER A 20 5.58 -7.02 1.16
N VAL A 21 4.96 -6.32 0.22
CA VAL A 21 4.47 -6.88 -1.04
C VAL A 21 4.78 -5.94 -2.19
N ILE A 22 4.88 -6.48 -3.40
CA ILE A 22 5.10 -5.70 -4.62
C ILE A 22 3.85 -5.76 -5.48
N VAL A 23 3.23 -4.60 -5.71
CA VAL A 23 2.04 -4.49 -6.56
C VAL A 23 2.46 -4.18 -8.00
N PRO A 24 1.95 -4.89 -9.02
CA PRO A 24 2.25 -4.59 -10.42
C PRO A 24 1.84 -3.16 -10.79
N ARG A 25 2.58 -2.52 -11.72
CA ARG A 25 2.28 -1.16 -12.20
C ARG A 25 0.82 -0.96 -12.62
N LYS A 26 0.26 -1.89 -13.39
CA LYS A 26 -1.15 -1.84 -13.79
C LYS A 26 -2.10 -1.88 -12.59
N GLY A 27 -1.78 -2.70 -11.59
CA GLY A 27 -2.58 -2.81 -10.37
C GLY A 27 -2.62 -1.50 -9.58
N VAL A 28 -1.49 -0.80 -9.50
CA VAL A 28 -1.43 0.53 -8.87
C VAL A 28 -2.29 1.55 -9.63
N MET A 29 -2.22 1.56 -10.98
CA MET A 29 -3.02 2.48 -11.79
C MET A 29 -4.52 2.25 -11.63
N GLU A 30 -4.98 0.99 -11.64
CA GLU A 30 -6.40 0.68 -11.44
C GLU A 30 -6.86 0.99 -10.02
N LEU A 31 -6.05 0.66 -9.00
CA LEU A 31 -6.36 1.03 -7.61
C LEU A 31 -6.52 2.55 -7.47
N SER A 32 -5.65 3.34 -8.10
CA SER A 32 -5.76 4.80 -8.09
C SER A 32 -7.02 5.32 -8.78
N ARG A 33 -7.56 4.63 -9.79
CA ARG A 33 -8.82 5.03 -10.46
C ARG A 33 -10.05 4.74 -9.62
N LEU A 34 -9.98 3.73 -8.75
CA LEU A 34 -11.06 3.38 -7.83
C LEU A 34 -11.14 4.34 -6.64
N LEU A 35 -10.05 5.03 -6.33
CA LEU A 35 -10.03 6.11 -5.35
C LEU A 35 -10.52 7.38 -6.05
N ASP A 36 -11.79 7.71 -5.84
CA ASP A 36 -12.46 8.89 -6.40
C ASP A 36 -12.18 10.19 -5.64
N GLY A 37 -11.36 10.12 -4.58
CA GLY A 37 -11.05 11.26 -3.71
C GLY A 37 -12.18 11.64 -2.75
N GLY A 38 -13.23 10.83 -2.66
CA GLY A 38 -14.30 10.99 -1.69
C GLY A 38 -13.96 10.47 -0.30
N GLU A 39 -14.94 10.52 0.59
CA GLU A 39 -14.84 10.04 1.98
C GLU A 39 -15.11 8.52 2.11
N THR A 40 -15.29 7.82 0.98
CA THR A 40 -15.58 6.39 0.98
C THR A 40 -14.37 5.62 1.53
N PRO A 41 -14.54 4.84 2.62
CA PRO A 41 -13.42 4.15 3.23
C PRO A 41 -12.87 3.05 2.31
N LEU A 42 -11.56 3.07 2.07
CA LEU A 42 -10.82 1.99 1.43
C LEU A 42 -10.53 0.88 2.44
N ARG A 43 -10.95 -0.35 2.15
CA ARG A 43 -10.56 -1.55 2.90
C ARG A 43 -9.56 -2.37 2.10
N LEU A 44 -8.37 -2.57 2.65
CA LEU A 44 -7.32 -3.41 2.05
C LEU A 44 -7.20 -4.76 2.76
N GLN A 45 -7.09 -5.82 1.96
CA GLN A 45 -6.74 -7.16 2.40
C GLN A 45 -5.49 -7.58 1.63
N ILE A 46 -4.44 -8.01 2.34
CA ILE A 46 -3.19 -8.44 1.74
C ILE A 46 -2.98 -9.90 2.14
N GLY A 47 -3.01 -10.79 1.16
CA GLY A 47 -2.61 -12.18 1.31
C GLY A 47 -1.20 -12.41 0.74
N SER A 48 -0.73 -13.65 0.77
CA SER A 48 0.63 -13.98 0.34
C SER A 48 0.91 -13.67 -1.14
N ASN A 49 -0.08 -13.89 -2.02
CA ASN A 49 0.08 -13.76 -3.48
C ASN A 49 -0.88 -12.76 -4.11
N ASN A 50 -1.76 -12.15 -3.31
CA ASN A 50 -2.83 -11.29 -3.81
C ASN A 50 -3.09 -10.12 -2.87
N ILE A 51 -3.48 -9.00 -3.46
CA ILE A 51 -4.03 -7.84 -2.75
C ILE A 51 -5.47 -7.65 -3.20
N ARG A 52 -6.35 -7.30 -2.27
CA ARG A 52 -7.74 -6.95 -2.52
C ARG A 52 -8.08 -5.61 -1.86
N ALA A 53 -8.76 -4.76 -2.61
CA ALA A 53 -9.25 -3.46 -2.17
C ALA A 53 -10.76 -3.42 -2.32
N HIS A 54 -11.47 -2.95 -1.30
CA HIS A 54 -12.90 -2.66 -1.35
C HIS A 54 -13.11 -1.16 -1.15
N VAL A 55 -13.83 -0.52 -2.06
CA VAL A 55 -14.19 0.91 -2.02
C VAL A 55 -15.65 1.03 -2.42
N GLY A 56 -16.53 1.32 -1.47
CA GLY A 56 -17.98 1.29 -1.70
C GLY A 56 -18.41 -0.09 -2.21
N ASP A 57 -19.04 -0.13 -3.39
CA ASP A 57 -19.49 -1.35 -4.06
C ASP A 57 -18.43 -1.99 -4.98
N PHE A 58 -17.25 -1.37 -5.11
CA PHE A 58 -16.20 -1.86 -5.98
C PHE A 58 -15.23 -2.76 -5.23
N ILE A 59 -14.92 -3.91 -5.84
CA ILE A 59 -13.92 -4.85 -5.35
C ILE A 59 -12.84 -5.02 -6.41
N PHE A 60 -11.61 -4.65 -6.06
CA PHE A 60 -10.42 -4.84 -6.89
C PHE A 60 -9.56 -5.95 -6.31
N THR A 61 -9.08 -6.86 -7.15
CA THR A 61 -8.12 -7.91 -6.76
C THR A 61 -6.97 -7.95 -7.77
N SER A 62 -5.74 -7.99 -7.28
CA SER A 62 -4.53 -8.11 -8.11
C SER A 62 -3.61 -9.21 -7.59
N LYS A 63 -2.83 -9.82 -8.49
CA LYS A 63 -1.71 -10.67 -8.11
C LYS A 63 -0.54 -9.80 -7.66
N LEU A 64 0.18 -10.27 -6.66
CA LEU A 64 1.43 -9.67 -6.23
C LEU A 64 2.56 -10.16 -7.14
N VAL A 65 3.62 -9.35 -7.23
CA VAL A 65 4.85 -9.71 -7.94
C VAL A 65 5.76 -10.45 -6.96
N ASP A 66 6.25 -11.61 -7.37
CA ASP A 66 7.31 -12.31 -6.66
C ASP A 66 8.62 -11.54 -6.83
N GLY A 67 9.18 -11.08 -5.72
CA GLY A 67 10.44 -10.35 -5.73
C GLY A 67 10.77 -9.73 -4.39
N ARG A 68 12.03 -9.34 -4.24
CA ARG A 68 12.51 -8.57 -3.09
C ARG A 68 12.72 -7.14 -3.52
N PHE A 69 11.94 -6.23 -2.96
CA PHE A 69 12.17 -4.80 -3.18
C PHE A 69 13.47 -4.39 -2.48
N PRO A 70 14.33 -3.56 -3.12
CA PRO A 70 15.54 -3.07 -2.48
C PRO A 70 15.25 -2.34 -1.17
N ASP A 71 16.17 -2.44 -0.20
CA ASP A 71 16.07 -1.66 1.03
C ASP A 71 16.28 -0.17 0.70
N TYR A 72 15.18 0.57 0.63
CA TYR A 72 15.18 2.00 0.29
C TYR A 72 16.03 2.83 1.27
N ARG A 73 16.22 2.37 2.51
CA ARG A 73 17.01 3.09 3.52
C ARG A 73 18.48 3.19 3.12
N ARG A 74 18.96 2.27 2.27
CA ARG A 74 20.35 2.26 1.77
C ARG A 74 20.61 3.31 0.70
N VAL A 75 19.57 3.83 0.05
CA VAL A 75 19.68 4.90 -0.95
C VAL A 75 19.41 6.29 -0.39
N LEU A 76 18.97 6.39 0.86
CA LEU A 76 18.82 7.67 1.54
C LEU A 76 20.22 8.20 1.95
N PRO A 77 20.56 9.47 1.62
CA PRO A 77 21.80 10.09 2.08
C PRO A 77 21.86 10.09 3.61
N LYS A 78 22.94 9.55 4.19
CA LYS A 78 23.13 9.50 5.64
C LYS A 78 23.53 10.84 6.25
N ASN A 79 24.12 11.72 5.44
CA ASN A 79 24.52 13.07 5.82
C ASN A 79 24.16 14.02 4.66
N PRO A 80 22.96 14.64 4.69
CA PRO A 80 22.57 15.57 3.64
C PRO A 80 23.34 16.90 3.83
N ASP A 81 24.48 17.03 3.17
CA ASP A 81 25.28 18.28 3.18
C ASP A 81 24.67 19.39 2.30
N LYS A 82 23.49 19.15 1.71
CA LYS A 82 22.76 20.10 0.86
C LYS A 82 21.51 20.58 1.56
N THR A 83 21.54 21.83 2.02
CA THR A 83 20.35 22.56 2.48
C THR A 83 19.39 22.69 1.30
N LEU A 84 18.22 22.06 1.37
CA LEU A 84 17.11 22.36 0.47
C LEU A 84 16.63 23.78 0.79
N LYS A 85 17.14 24.78 0.05
CA LYS A 85 16.44 26.06 -0.04
C LYS A 85 15.16 25.81 -0.85
N SER A 86 14.05 25.72 -0.14
CA SER A 86 12.73 25.97 -0.71
C SER A 86 12.77 27.38 -1.29
N TRP A 87 12.74 27.49 -2.61
CA TRP A 87 12.44 28.75 -3.29
C TRP A 87 10.91 28.90 -3.23
N LEU A 88 10.45 29.57 -2.18
CA LEU A 88 9.20 30.33 -2.22
C LEU A 88 9.45 31.65 -2.96
#